data_AF-A0A9D8DK32-F1
#
_entry.id   AF-A0A9D8DK32-F1
#
_cell.length_a   1.000
_cell.length_b   1.000
_cell.length_c   1.000
_cell.angle_alpha   90.00
_cell.angle_beta   90.00
_cell.angle_gamma   90.00
#
_symmetry.space_group_name_H-M   'P 1'
#
loop_
_entity.id
_entity.type
_entity.pdbx_description
1 polymer ?
#
loop_
_entity_poly.entity_id
_entity_poly.type
_entity_poly.pdbx_seq_one_letter_code
_entity_poly.pdbx_strand_id
1 'polypeptide(L)'
;MAVTGAGTTRTVADIMSHPVVTATADETVGAAAERMREQRVGSVVVVDGDRPVGILTERDLVRLAAARAAGSDLVRDWMTPDPDSVAPDAEATSAFASLAEHGYRHIPVVDGGKLVGIVSMRDLMRIAQIQPADHLALDVPRGLEGVVVAETAIGDVRGLEGFYHYRQYDAVELAETRSIEDVWHLLYEGELPNRAEREAFMREIAPLRVIPPALLEALPQIIIAAPDAPPLEQLRTAVSLLGASLGFGPSLDLSATELRQQALRVCAVVPSLLCALYRLKHQLPVVEPDPDLPYAANYLKMMLGETQKPEHARAVEHYLISTIDHGFNASTFTARVITSTGADLAAAVVGGIGALSGPLHGGAPSRALTMIEDIGTIDKAEPWIRDAIERGDRLMGFGHRVYKTDDPRSVMLRSVAERLGGPNVEFAKQVEQKAIDLLAELKPGRKLYTNVEFYAGIVMDACGVPAEMFTPTFASSRVIGWTAHILEQAADNRLIRPSASYVGPPPPQPVPDPD
;
A
#
# COMPACT_ATOMS: atom_id res chain seq x y z
N MET A 1 -42.74 -2.81 -31.46
CA MET A 1 -43.08 -2.16 -30.17
C MET A 1 -41.78 -1.95 -29.43
N ALA A 2 -41.36 -0.69 -29.27
CA ALA A 2 -40.18 -0.33 -28.54
C ALA A 2 -40.40 -0.61 -27.04
N VAL A 3 -39.48 -1.33 -26.40
CA VAL A 3 -39.38 -1.38 -24.94
C VAL A 3 -38.22 -0.46 -24.58
N THR A 4 -38.53 0.81 -24.35
CA THR A 4 -37.65 1.78 -23.71
C THR A 4 -37.66 1.50 -22.21
N GLY A 5 -36.69 0.75 -21.71
CA GLY A 5 -36.39 0.69 -20.28
C GLY A 5 -35.61 1.93 -19.88
N ALA A 6 -36.29 3.05 -19.69
CA ALA A 6 -35.70 4.18 -18.99
C ALA A 6 -35.45 3.74 -17.54
N GLY A 7 -34.19 3.60 -17.15
CA GLY A 7 -33.83 3.47 -15.74
C GLY A 7 -34.35 4.72 -15.03
N THR A 8 -35.33 4.57 -14.15
CA THR A 8 -35.88 5.69 -13.38
C THR A 8 -34.78 6.27 -12.51
N THR A 9 -34.32 7.47 -12.84
CA THR A 9 -33.39 8.24 -12.00
C THR A 9 -34.05 8.46 -10.64
N ARG A 10 -33.38 8.05 -9.55
CA ARG A 10 -33.90 8.29 -8.20
C ARG A 10 -33.81 9.78 -7.87
N THR A 11 -34.87 10.28 -7.27
CA THR A 11 -34.99 11.66 -6.82
C THR A 11 -34.56 11.81 -5.36
N VAL A 12 -34.35 13.04 -4.91
CA VAL A 12 -34.07 13.34 -3.50
C VAL A 12 -35.23 12.91 -2.59
N ALA A 13 -36.48 13.01 -3.07
CA ALA A 13 -37.67 12.58 -2.34
C ALA A 13 -37.64 11.10 -1.96
N ASP A 14 -37.02 10.26 -2.80
CA ASP A 14 -36.94 8.81 -2.57
C ASP A 14 -36.01 8.43 -1.42
N ILE A 15 -35.12 9.34 -0.99
CA ILE A 15 -33.97 9.03 -0.14
C ILE A 15 -33.82 9.96 1.06
N MET A 16 -34.50 11.10 1.07
CA MET A 16 -34.44 12.07 2.15
C MET A 16 -34.99 11.48 3.45
N SER A 17 -34.41 11.91 4.57
CA SER A 17 -34.95 11.62 5.90
C SER A 17 -36.12 12.55 6.22
N HIS A 18 -37.21 11.98 6.72
CA HIS A 18 -38.36 12.70 7.26
C HIS A 18 -38.99 11.91 8.44
N PRO A 19 -39.54 12.57 9.48
CA PRO A 19 -39.58 14.02 9.69
C PRO A 19 -38.19 14.60 10.03
N VAL A 20 -37.93 15.85 9.63
CA VAL A 20 -36.65 16.52 9.89
C VAL A 20 -36.59 16.97 11.35
N VAL A 21 -35.44 16.75 11.99
CA VAL A 21 -35.19 17.30 13.32
C VAL A 21 -34.89 18.79 13.17
N THR A 22 -35.75 19.62 13.75
CA THR A 22 -35.66 21.08 13.66
C THR A 22 -35.29 21.74 14.97
N ALA A 23 -34.85 23.00 14.92
CA ALA A 23 -34.66 23.89 16.07
C ALA A 23 -35.12 25.32 15.71
N THR A 24 -35.32 26.17 16.70
CA THR A 24 -35.56 27.61 16.46
C THR A 24 -34.28 28.41 16.72
N ALA A 25 -34.16 29.59 16.08
CA ALA A 25 -32.99 30.46 16.25
C ALA A 25 -32.80 30.94 17.71
N ASP A 26 -33.91 30.97 18.47
CA ASP A 26 -33.98 31.45 19.86
C ASP A 26 -33.74 30.34 20.88
N GLU A 27 -33.60 29.09 20.43
CA GLU A 27 -33.30 27.94 21.28
C GLU A 27 -31.81 27.94 21.68
N THR A 28 -31.50 27.42 22.87
CA THR A 28 -30.10 27.22 23.28
C THR A 28 -29.42 26.11 22.48
N VAL A 29 -28.14 26.25 22.17
CA VAL A 29 -27.36 25.21 21.48
C VAL A 29 -27.36 23.89 22.25
N GLY A 30 -27.36 23.93 23.58
CA GLY A 30 -27.43 22.73 24.42
C GLY A 30 -28.70 21.90 24.20
N ALA A 31 -29.86 22.55 24.09
CA ALA A 31 -31.12 21.87 23.80
C ALA A 31 -31.16 21.27 22.39
N ALA A 32 -30.61 21.99 21.40
CA ALA A 32 -30.46 21.48 20.03
C ALA A 32 -29.51 20.27 19.96
N ALA A 33 -28.39 20.32 20.68
CA ALA A 33 -27.42 19.22 20.77
C ALA A 33 -28.01 17.99 21.46
N GLU A 34 -28.79 18.17 22.52
CA GLU A 34 -29.48 17.07 23.18
C GLU A 34 -30.50 16.41 22.24
N ARG A 35 -31.24 17.21 21.46
CA ARG A 35 -32.14 16.69 20.42
C ARG A 35 -31.40 15.92 19.34
N MET A 36 -30.22 16.38 18.89
CA MET A 36 -29.36 15.63 17.96
C MET A 36 -28.98 14.26 18.53
N ARG A 37 -28.58 14.22 19.80
CA ARG A 37 -28.16 13.01 20.51
C ARG A 37 -29.33 12.01 20.65
N GLU A 38 -30.48 12.49 21.10
CA GLU A 38 -31.69 11.66 21.30
C GLU A 38 -32.19 11.07 19.98
N GLN A 39 -32.23 11.87 18.92
CA GLN A 39 -32.71 11.45 17.60
C GLN A 39 -31.62 10.80 16.74
N ARG A 40 -30.38 10.72 17.24
CA ARG A 40 -29.20 10.14 16.57
C ARG A 40 -28.94 10.74 15.18
N VAL A 41 -29.05 12.07 15.07
CA VAL A 41 -28.79 12.82 13.84
C VAL A 41 -27.57 13.72 14.01
N GLY A 42 -26.82 13.94 12.92
CA GLY A 42 -25.61 14.80 12.93
C GLY A 42 -25.88 16.28 12.65
N SER A 43 -27.15 16.67 12.46
CA SER A 43 -27.55 18.06 12.24
C SER A 43 -29.02 18.29 12.62
N VAL A 44 -29.36 19.56 12.86
CA VAL A 44 -30.74 20.06 12.95
C VAL A 44 -30.91 21.23 12.01
N VAL A 45 -32.07 21.31 11.36
CA VAL A 45 -32.41 22.45 10.50
C VAL A 45 -33.08 23.52 11.35
N VAL A 46 -32.54 24.72 11.32
CA VAL A 46 -33.11 25.87 12.04
C VAL A 46 -34.22 26.46 11.20
N VAL A 47 -35.41 26.58 11.77
CA VAL A 47 -36.61 27.02 11.05
C VAL A 47 -37.25 28.26 11.66
N ASP A 48 -37.82 29.10 10.79
CA ASP A 48 -38.80 30.13 11.14
C ASP A 48 -40.15 29.71 10.54
N GLY A 49 -41.05 29.20 11.38
CA GLY A 49 -42.22 28.44 10.95
C GLY A 49 -41.82 27.17 10.19
N ASP A 50 -42.24 27.07 8.92
CA ASP A 50 -41.91 25.94 8.02
C ASP A 50 -40.67 26.21 7.15
N ARG A 51 -40.07 27.40 7.24
CA ARG A 51 -38.98 27.83 6.35
C ARG A 51 -37.62 27.56 7.00
N PRO A 52 -36.68 26.89 6.31
CA PRO A 52 -35.32 26.77 6.82
C PRO A 52 -34.60 28.13 6.72
N VAL A 53 -34.05 28.58 7.85
CA VAL A 53 -33.28 29.83 7.98
C VAL A 53 -31.84 29.58 8.42
N GLY A 54 -31.52 28.35 8.82
CA GLY A 54 -30.18 27.95 9.23
C GLY A 54 -30.01 26.44 9.31
N ILE A 55 -28.78 25.99 9.50
CA ILE A 55 -28.47 24.60 9.87
C ILE A 55 -27.39 24.59 10.95
N LEU A 56 -27.57 23.77 11.97
CA LEU A 56 -26.60 23.52 13.03
C LEU A 56 -26.12 22.07 12.94
N THR A 57 -24.81 21.86 12.96
CA THR A 57 -24.17 20.56 12.75
C THR A 57 -23.21 20.21 13.88
N GLU A 58 -22.77 18.94 13.95
CA GLU A 58 -21.72 18.51 14.89
C GLU A 58 -20.44 19.38 14.80
N ARG A 59 -20.09 19.87 13.60
CA ARG A 59 -18.94 20.77 13.41
C ARG A 59 -19.10 22.07 14.19
N ASP A 60 -20.33 22.57 14.30
CA ASP A 60 -20.63 23.80 15.03
C ASP A 60 -20.54 23.56 16.53
N LEU A 61 -21.00 22.39 17.00
CA LEU A 61 -20.84 21.97 18.40
C LEU A 61 -19.36 21.82 18.81
N VAL A 62 -18.51 21.29 17.92
CA VAL A 62 -17.06 21.21 18.16
C VAL A 62 -16.44 22.62 18.23
N ARG A 63 -16.86 23.53 17.35
CA ARG A 63 -16.42 24.94 17.39
C ARG A 63 -16.82 25.64 18.69
N LEU A 64 -18.05 25.39 19.16
CA LEU A 64 -18.57 25.89 20.44
C LEU A 64 -17.74 25.38 21.62
N ALA A 65 -17.44 24.08 21.67
CA ALA A 65 -16.65 23.47 22.74
C ALA A 65 -15.23 24.06 22.82
N ALA A 66 -14.60 24.33 21.67
CA ALA A 66 -13.28 24.96 21.61
C ALA A 66 -13.28 26.41 22.11
N ALA A 67 -14.40 27.12 22.00
CA ALA A 67 -14.54 28.53 22.40
C ALA A 67 -14.77 28.75 23.91
N ARG A 68 -14.85 27.69 24.73
CA ARG A 68 -15.19 27.76 26.17
C ARG A 68 -16.52 28.48 26.45
N ALA A 69 -17.52 28.16 25.64
CA ALA A 69 -18.87 28.73 25.71
C ALA A 69 -19.62 28.43 27.02
N ALA A 70 -20.54 29.35 27.38
CA ALA A 70 -21.43 29.22 28.53
C ALA A 70 -22.71 28.48 28.12
N GLY A 71 -23.38 27.78 29.04
CA GLY A 71 -24.59 26.99 28.74
C GLY A 71 -25.83 27.77 28.25
N SER A 72 -25.68 29.03 27.84
CA SER A 72 -26.73 29.95 27.40
C SER A 72 -26.60 30.43 25.95
N ASP A 73 -25.61 29.97 25.19
CA ASP A 73 -25.44 30.33 23.78
C ASP A 73 -26.65 29.89 22.94
N LEU A 74 -27.11 30.77 22.05
CA LEU A 74 -28.28 30.54 21.21
C LEU A 74 -27.88 29.93 19.85
N VAL A 75 -28.78 29.16 19.26
CA VAL A 75 -28.57 28.51 17.96
C VAL A 75 -28.23 29.53 16.87
N ARG A 76 -28.86 30.71 16.88
CA ARG A 76 -28.61 31.77 15.88
C ARG A 76 -27.15 32.22 15.79
N ASP A 77 -26.40 32.10 16.89
CA ASP A 77 -25.02 32.61 16.99
C ASP A 77 -24.01 31.61 16.41
N TRP A 78 -24.42 30.35 16.20
CA TRP A 78 -23.53 29.24 15.83
C TRP A 78 -23.98 28.46 14.59
N MET A 79 -25.24 28.61 14.17
CA MET A 79 -25.74 27.99 12.94
C MET A 79 -25.05 28.58 11.70
N THR A 80 -25.02 27.80 10.62
CA THR A 80 -24.80 28.35 9.29
C THR A 80 -26.10 28.98 8.81
N PRO A 81 -26.18 30.31 8.60
CA PRO A 81 -27.39 30.97 8.10
C PRO A 81 -27.58 30.68 6.61
N ASP A 82 -28.84 30.77 6.14
CA ASP A 82 -29.22 30.65 4.73
C ASP A 82 -28.58 29.43 4.03
N PRO A 83 -28.80 28.20 4.53
CA PRO A 83 -28.17 27.01 3.97
C PRO A 83 -28.64 26.77 2.54
N ASP A 84 -27.73 26.32 1.69
CA ASP A 84 -28.10 25.76 0.39
C ASP A 84 -29.15 24.66 0.57
N SER A 85 -30.05 24.53 -0.39
CA SER A 85 -31.14 23.57 -0.35
C SER A 85 -31.35 22.91 -1.70
N VAL A 86 -32.01 21.76 -1.70
CA VAL A 86 -32.31 21.00 -2.91
C VAL A 86 -33.81 20.71 -3.00
N ALA A 87 -34.34 20.67 -4.21
CA ALA A 87 -35.74 20.32 -4.45
C ALA A 87 -35.96 18.80 -4.30
N PRO A 88 -37.14 18.34 -3.84
CA PRO A 88 -37.42 16.91 -3.68
C PRO A 88 -37.38 16.13 -5.01
N ASP A 89 -37.72 16.77 -6.13
CA ASP A 89 -37.70 16.17 -7.47
C ASP A 89 -36.32 16.19 -8.16
N ALA A 90 -35.31 16.80 -7.52
CA ALA A 90 -33.94 16.81 -8.03
C ALA A 90 -33.35 15.40 -8.07
N GLU A 91 -32.45 15.14 -9.03
CA GLU A 91 -31.74 13.87 -9.09
C GLU A 91 -30.79 13.69 -7.90
N ALA A 92 -30.77 12.49 -7.31
CA ALA A 92 -29.91 12.18 -6.17
C ALA A 92 -28.41 12.40 -6.48
N THR A 93 -27.99 12.18 -7.72
CA THR A 93 -26.62 12.45 -8.23
C THR A 93 -26.27 13.93 -8.19
N SER A 94 -27.22 14.81 -8.52
CA SER A 94 -27.04 16.26 -8.46
C SER A 94 -26.94 16.75 -7.02
N ALA A 95 -27.75 16.19 -6.11
CA ALA A 95 -27.64 16.46 -4.68
C ALA A 95 -26.28 16.02 -4.10
N PHE A 96 -25.76 14.87 -4.55
CA PHE A 96 -24.42 14.39 -4.19
C PHE A 96 -23.32 15.33 -4.66
N ALA A 97 -23.36 15.76 -5.92
CA ALA A 97 -22.39 16.71 -6.47
C ALA A 97 -22.39 18.02 -5.68
N SER A 98 -23.57 18.56 -5.35
CA SER A 98 -23.71 19.76 -4.53
C SER A 98 -23.08 19.61 -3.14
N LEU A 99 -23.37 18.51 -2.44
CA LEU A 99 -22.76 18.23 -1.13
C LEU A 99 -21.22 18.12 -1.21
N ALA A 100 -20.70 17.42 -2.23
CA ALA A 100 -19.28 17.20 -2.40
C ALA A 100 -18.51 18.48 -2.78
N GLU A 101 -19.03 19.26 -3.74
CA GLU A 101 -18.41 20.49 -4.22
C GLU A 101 -18.28 21.55 -3.13
N HIS A 102 -19.30 21.68 -2.29
CA HIS A 102 -19.34 22.68 -1.23
C HIS A 102 -18.83 22.16 0.13
N GLY A 103 -18.45 20.88 0.21
CA GLY A 103 -17.94 20.26 1.44
C GLY A 103 -18.99 20.09 2.54
N TYR A 104 -20.27 19.98 2.16
CA TYR A 104 -21.39 19.78 3.08
C TYR A 104 -21.62 18.30 3.35
N ARG A 105 -22.11 17.98 4.56
CA ARG A 105 -22.52 16.59 4.90
C ARG A 105 -24.03 16.40 4.92
N HIS A 106 -24.77 17.49 5.01
CA HIS A 106 -26.22 17.53 5.09
C HIS A 106 -26.72 18.73 4.26
N ILE A 107 -27.82 18.55 3.56
CA ILE A 107 -28.49 19.63 2.83
C ILE A 107 -30.01 19.53 3.06
N PRO A 108 -30.68 20.63 3.49
CA PRO A 108 -32.12 20.70 3.58
C PRO A 108 -32.81 20.45 2.23
N VAL A 109 -33.91 19.71 2.26
CA VAL A 109 -34.79 19.50 1.11
C VAL A 109 -35.98 20.44 1.23
N VAL A 110 -36.17 21.29 0.23
CA VAL A 110 -37.13 22.39 0.26
C VAL A 110 -38.08 22.30 -0.93
N ASP A 111 -39.39 22.35 -0.66
CA ASP A 111 -40.44 22.44 -1.66
C ASP A 111 -41.32 23.66 -1.39
N GLY A 112 -41.53 24.50 -2.40
CA GLY A 112 -42.29 25.74 -2.27
C GLY A 112 -41.81 26.67 -1.13
N GLY A 113 -40.51 26.63 -0.80
CA GLY A 113 -39.90 27.40 0.30
C GLY A 113 -40.08 26.79 1.69
N LYS A 114 -40.70 25.60 1.80
CA LYS A 114 -40.90 24.87 3.06
C LYS A 114 -39.96 23.69 3.18
N LEU A 115 -39.49 23.42 4.39
CA LEU A 115 -38.68 22.25 4.70
C LEU A 115 -39.52 20.97 4.63
N VAL A 116 -39.17 20.06 3.73
CA VAL A 116 -39.87 18.77 3.54
C VAL A 116 -39.01 17.55 3.86
N GLY A 117 -37.69 17.72 3.95
CA GLY A 117 -36.76 16.65 4.26
C GLY A 117 -35.34 17.14 4.51
N ILE A 118 -34.44 16.21 4.80
CA ILE A 118 -33.00 16.45 4.82
C ILE A 118 -32.30 15.25 4.20
N VAL A 119 -31.27 15.47 3.39
CA VAL A 119 -30.45 14.39 2.85
C VAL A 119 -29.02 14.53 3.36
N SER A 120 -28.47 13.43 3.87
CA SER A 120 -27.07 13.35 4.28
C SER A 120 -26.22 12.62 3.24
N MET A 121 -24.90 12.85 3.30
CA MET A 121 -23.95 12.06 2.51
C MET A 121 -24.11 10.55 2.75
N ARG A 122 -24.50 10.15 3.98
CA ARG A 122 -24.75 8.74 4.33
C ARG A 122 -25.95 8.16 3.59
N ASP A 123 -27.02 8.94 3.45
CA ASP A 123 -28.24 8.52 2.75
C ASP A 123 -27.95 8.29 1.25
N LEU A 124 -27.11 9.15 0.66
CA LEU A 124 -26.64 9.00 -0.70
C LEU A 124 -25.69 7.79 -0.88
N MET A 125 -24.77 7.56 0.05
CA MET A 125 -23.84 6.42 -0.01
C MET A 125 -24.55 5.06 0.10
N ARG A 126 -25.70 4.97 0.79
CA ARG A 126 -26.52 3.74 0.81
C ARG A 126 -27.00 3.34 -0.58
N ILE A 127 -27.18 4.29 -1.50
CA ILE A 127 -27.63 4.01 -2.87
C ILE A 127 -26.49 3.47 -3.73
N ALA A 128 -25.27 4.00 -3.55
CA ALA A 128 -24.09 3.52 -4.26
C ALA A 128 -23.80 2.03 -4.01
N GLN A 129 -24.28 1.48 -2.89
CA GLN A 129 -24.09 0.07 -2.50
C GLN A 129 -25.20 -0.89 -2.98
N ILE A 130 -26.32 -0.41 -3.53
CA ILE A 130 -27.51 -1.25 -3.85
C ILE A 130 -27.63 -1.56 -5.37
N GLN A 131 -26.75 -1.05 -6.22
CA GLN A 131 -26.84 -1.31 -7.66
C GLN A 131 -26.22 -2.67 -8.05
N PRO A 132 -26.92 -3.49 -8.86
CA PRO A 132 -26.30 -4.55 -9.65
C PRO A 132 -25.23 -3.95 -10.56
N ALA A 133 -24.08 -4.62 -10.66
CA ALA A 133 -22.83 -4.12 -11.25
C ALA A 133 -22.85 -3.84 -12.77
N ASP A 134 -24.01 -3.75 -13.41
CA ASP A 134 -24.07 -3.58 -14.87
C ASP A 134 -23.78 -2.14 -15.30
N HIS A 135 -24.02 -1.12 -14.47
CA HIS A 135 -23.95 0.29 -14.91
C HIS A 135 -23.35 1.28 -13.88
N LEU A 136 -22.33 0.87 -13.12
CA LEU A 136 -21.48 1.80 -12.36
C LEU A 136 -20.03 1.68 -12.83
N ALA A 137 -19.77 2.03 -14.09
CA ALA A 137 -18.47 2.54 -14.45
C ALA A 137 -18.39 3.97 -13.89
N LEU A 138 -18.09 4.10 -12.59
CA LEU A 138 -17.41 5.31 -12.13
C LEU A 138 -16.19 5.49 -13.03
N ASP A 139 -15.87 6.71 -13.46
CA ASP A 139 -14.65 6.98 -14.20
C ASP A 139 -13.45 6.64 -13.30
N VAL A 140 -12.99 5.39 -13.37
CA VAL A 140 -11.87 4.88 -12.58
C VAL A 140 -10.59 5.45 -13.21
N PRO A 141 -9.77 6.20 -12.46
CA PRO A 141 -8.51 6.73 -12.98
C PRO A 141 -7.62 5.62 -13.54
N ARG A 142 -6.91 5.94 -14.64
CA ARG A 142 -5.95 5.01 -15.24
C ARG A 142 -4.94 4.53 -14.19
N GLY A 143 -4.68 3.22 -14.15
CA GLY A 143 -3.75 2.62 -13.19
C GLY A 143 -4.27 2.59 -11.74
N LEU A 144 -5.57 2.79 -11.52
CA LEU A 144 -6.22 2.74 -10.20
C LEU A 144 -5.69 3.79 -9.21
N GLU A 145 -5.17 4.91 -9.71
CA GLU A 145 -4.61 5.96 -8.87
C GLU A 145 -5.70 6.59 -7.97
N GLY A 146 -5.48 6.56 -6.65
CA GLY A 146 -6.42 7.08 -5.65
C GLY A 146 -7.64 6.19 -5.40
N VAL A 147 -7.71 4.99 -5.99
CA VAL A 147 -8.85 4.08 -5.84
C VAL A 147 -8.60 3.12 -4.68
N VAL A 148 -9.54 3.07 -3.73
CA VAL A 148 -9.55 2.07 -2.66
C VAL A 148 -10.23 0.82 -3.19
N VAL A 149 -9.47 -0.28 -3.33
CA VAL A 149 -9.95 -1.53 -3.96
C VAL A 149 -10.28 -2.65 -2.98
N ALA A 150 -9.84 -2.54 -1.72
CA ALA A 150 -10.10 -3.51 -0.66
C ALA A 150 -9.86 -2.87 0.72
N GLU A 151 -10.41 -3.51 1.76
CA GLU A 151 -10.05 -3.26 3.14
C GLU A 151 -8.85 -4.13 3.54
N THR A 152 -7.98 -3.61 4.40
CA THR A 152 -6.84 -4.36 4.93
C THR A 152 -6.51 -3.92 6.35
N ALA A 153 -6.08 -4.87 7.17
CA ALA A 153 -5.58 -4.66 8.52
C ALA A 153 -4.05 -4.83 8.61
N ILE A 154 -3.35 -5.09 7.49
CA ILE A 154 -1.91 -5.41 7.44
C ILE A 154 -1.04 -4.17 7.62
N GLY A 155 -1.34 -3.09 6.90
CA GLY A 155 -0.57 -1.85 6.92
C GLY A 155 -1.12 -0.82 5.93
N ASP A 156 -0.71 0.44 6.09
CA ASP A 156 -1.06 1.54 5.18
C ASP A 156 0.11 2.53 5.02
N VAL A 157 0.11 3.26 3.91
CA VAL A 157 1.12 4.24 3.54
C VAL A 157 0.47 5.61 3.36
N ARG A 158 0.64 6.47 4.37
CA ARG A 158 0.17 7.86 4.38
C ARG A 158 1.23 8.78 3.76
N GLY A 159 1.37 8.69 2.43
CA GLY A 159 2.42 9.36 1.67
C GLY A 159 2.48 10.88 1.78
N LEU A 160 1.35 11.55 2.03
CA LEU A 160 1.31 13.00 2.24
C LEU A 160 1.85 13.40 3.61
N GLU A 161 1.80 12.49 4.59
CA GLU A 161 2.27 12.68 5.96
C GLU A 161 3.70 12.19 6.16
N GLY A 162 4.29 11.49 5.18
CA GLY A 162 5.59 10.86 5.35
C GLY A 162 5.57 9.68 6.33
N PHE A 163 4.43 9.00 6.45
CA PHE A 163 4.23 7.95 7.45
C PHE A 163 3.77 6.65 6.80
N TYR A 164 4.25 5.52 7.30
CA TYR A 164 3.70 4.20 6.97
C TYR A 164 3.87 3.26 8.17
N HIS A 165 3.01 2.25 8.22
CA HIS A 165 2.90 1.40 9.39
C HIS A 165 2.59 -0.05 9.04
N TYR A 166 2.98 -0.94 9.94
CA TYR A 166 2.55 -2.33 9.96
C TYR A 166 1.62 -2.53 11.15
N ARG A 167 0.42 -3.04 10.89
CA ARG A 167 -0.68 -3.09 11.87
C ARG A 167 -0.85 -1.71 12.51
N GLN A 168 -0.76 -1.56 13.82
CA GLN A 168 -0.89 -0.28 14.53
C GLN A 168 0.44 0.47 14.76
N TYR A 169 1.58 -0.05 14.29
CA TYR A 169 2.91 0.44 14.67
C TYR A 169 3.66 1.10 13.52
N ASP A 170 4.35 2.20 13.80
CA ASP A 170 5.26 2.86 12.86
C ASP A 170 6.30 1.86 12.35
N ALA A 171 6.42 1.73 11.03
CA ALA A 171 7.27 0.73 10.42
C ALA A 171 8.78 1.06 10.53
N VAL A 172 9.15 2.35 10.64
CA VAL A 172 10.52 2.76 10.97
C VAL A 172 10.84 2.43 12.42
N GLU A 173 9.94 2.71 13.36
CA GLU A 173 10.14 2.34 14.77
C GLU A 173 10.29 0.82 14.94
N LEU A 174 9.45 0.04 14.25
CA LEU A 174 9.60 -1.42 14.20
C LEU A 174 10.95 -1.83 13.64
N ALA A 175 11.37 -1.24 12.52
CA ALA A 175 12.67 -1.52 11.92
C ALA A 175 13.82 -1.20 12.89
N GLU A 176 13.76 -0.11 13.65
CA GLU A 176 14.80 0.30 14.59
C GLU A 176 14.84 -0.54 15.87
N THR A 177 13.69 -1.02 16.34
CA THR A 177 13.56 -1.59 17.70
C THR A 177 13.26 -3.09 17.76
N ARG A 178 12.77 -3.69 16.66
CA ARG A 178 12.34 -5.10 16.62
C ARG A 178 13.18 -5.92 15.63
N SER A 179 13.18 -7.24 15.83
CA SER A 179 13.72 -8.17 14.84
C SER A 179 12.71 -8.45 13.74
N ILE A 180 13.15 -8.95 12.60
CA ILE A 180 12.25 -9.29 11.51
C ILE A 180 11.29 -10.42 11.88
N GLU A 181 11.68 -11.33 12.78
CA GLU A 181 10.79 -12.37 13.30
C GLU A 181 9.63 -11.79 14.12
N ASP A 182 9.89 -10.74 14.92
CA ASP A 182 8.84 -10.04 15.66
C ASP A 182 7.83 -9.39 14.70
N VAL A 183 8.32 -8.75 13.63
CA VAL A 183 7.48 -8.07 12.65
C VAL A 183 6.74 -9.07 11.76
N TRP A 184 7.37 -10.19 11.42
CA TRP A 184 6.71 -11.29 10.71
C TRP A 184 5.58 -11.89 11.55
N HIS A 185 5.83 -12.18 12.83
CA HIS A 185 4.80 -12.61 13.77
C HIS A 185 3.66 -11.59 13.85
N LEU A 186 3.96 -10.29 13.99
CA LEU A 186 2.95 -9.22 13.99
C LEU A 186 2.06 -9.23 12.75
N LEU A 187 2.62 -9.45 11.56
CA LEU A 187 1.83 -9.46 10.33
C LEU A 187 0.89 -10.66 10.27
N TYR A 188 1.29 -11.81 10.80
CA TYR A 188 0.48 -13.03 10.75
C TYR A 188 -0.55 -13.10 11.89
N GLU A 189 -0.13 -12.76 13.10
CA GLU A 189 -0.94 -12.93 14.32
C GLU A 189 -1.68 -11.64 14.72
N GLY A 190 -1.30 -10.48 14.15
CA GLY A 190 -1.91 -9.18 14.46
C GLY A 190 -1.34 -8.48 15.70
N GLU A 191 -0.53 -9.18 16.49
CA GLU A 191 0.10 -8.68 17.71
C GLU A 191 1.60 -8.96 17.74
N LEU A 192 2.36 -8.06 18.38
CA LEU A 192 3.80 -8.27 18.60
C LEU A 192 4.01 -9.41 19.59
N PRO A 193 4.97 -10.32 19.34
CA PRO A 193 5.21 -11.43 20.24
C PRO A 193 5.86 -10.97 21.54
N ASN A 194 5.52 -11.63 22.64
CA ASN A 194 6.35 -11.67 23.82
C ASN A 194 7.58 -12.57 23.59
N ARG A 195 8.49 -12.63 24.56
CA ARG A 195 9.73 -13.42 24.44
C ARG A 195 9.48 -14.90 24.14
N ALA A 196 8.52 -15.53 24.82
CA ALA A 196 8.23 -16.95 24.67
C ALA A 196 7.59 -17.24 23.30
N GLU A 197 6.70 -16.35 22.83
CA GLU A 197 6.09 -16.41 21.49
C GLU A 197 7.14 -16.26 20.40
N ARG A 198 8.06 -15.30 20.52
CA ARG A 198 9.18 -15.15 19.57
C ARG A 198 10.03 -16.41 19.50
N GLU A 199 10.43 -16.94 20.65
CA GLU A 199 11.24 -18.17 20.70
C GLU A 199 10.48 -19.38 20.11
N ALA A 200 9.16 -19.45 20.29
CA ALA A 200 8.32 -20.47 19.66
C ALA A 200 8.24 -20.30 18.15
N PHE A 201 8.02 -19.07 17.68
CA PHE A 201 7.96 -18.74 16.26
C PHE A 201 9.29 -19.04 15.55
N MET A 202 10.42 -18.70 16.17
CA MET A 202 11.75 -19.05 15.63
C MET A 202 11.93 -20.57 15.49
N ARG A 203 11.49 -21.36 16.49
CA ARG A 203 11.53 -22.84 16.40
C ARG A 203 10.60 -23.39 15.32
N GLU A 204 9.45 -22.75 15.08
CA GLU A 204 8.52 -23.13 14.01
C GLU A 204 9.14 -22.91 12.62
N ILE A 205 9.78 -21.76 12.39
CA ILE A 205 10.30 -21.40 11.05
C ILE A 205 11.67 -21.98 10.73
N ALA A 206 12.51 -22.29 11.73
CA ALA A 206 13.88 -22.78 11.52
C ALA A 206 13.97 -24.01 10.59
N PRO A 207 13.21 -25.12 10.81
CA PRO A 207 13.26 -26.28 9.90
C PRO A 207 12.69 -25.98 8.51
N LEU A 208 11.84 -24.94 8.39
CA LEU A 208 11.24 -24.53 7.12
C LEU A 208 12.21 -23.76 6.21
N ARG A 209 13.46 -23.51 6.64
CA ARG A 209 14.50 -22.90 5.81
C ARG A 209 15.15 -23.90 4.85
N VAL A 210 15.12 -25.20 5.17
CA VAL A 210 15.82 -26.24 4.40
C VAL A 210 15.18 -26.44 3.02
N ILE A 211 15.98 -26.37 1.96
CA ILE A 211 15.52 -26.62 0.59
C ILE A 211 15.22 -28.12 0.44
N PRO A 212 14.06 -28.54 -0.10
CA PRO A 212 13.81 -29.95 -0.38
C PRO A 212 14.92 -30.56 -1.27
N PRO A 213 15.43 -31.77 -0.98
CA PRO A 213 16.53 -32.36 -1.75
C PRO A 213 16.30 -32.40 -3.26
N ALA A 214 15.11 -32.83 -3.69
CA ALA A 214 14.75 -32.87 -5.11
C ALA A 214 14.74 -31.48 -5.77
N LEU A 215 14.38 -30.43 -5.02
CA LEU A 215 14.45 -29.06 -5.52
C LEU A 215 15.90 -28.57 -5.57
N LEU A 216 16.72 -28.89 -4.56
CA LEU A 216 18.14 -28.54 -4.53
C LEU A 216 18.89 -29.14 -5.73
N GLU A 217 18.59 -30.39 -6.08
CA GLU A 217 19.14 -31.07 -7.27
C GLU A 217 18.69 -30.41 -8.59
N ALA A 218 17.52 -29.77 -8.61
CA ALA A 218 16.99 -29.10 -9.79
C ALA A 218 17.52 -27.67 -10.00
N LEU A 219 18.00 -26.99 -8.95
CA LEU A 219 18.47 -25.59 -9.05
C LEU A 219 19.57 -25.39 -10.11
N PRO A 220 20.58 -26.28 -10.26
CA PRO A 220 21.58 -26.15 -11.33
C PRO A 220 20.95 -26.13 -12.73
N GLN A 221 19.86 -26.85 -12.96
CA GLN A 221 19.20 -26.88 -14.27
C GLN A 221 18.52 -25.55 -14.62
N ILE A 222 17.99 -24.84 -13.61
CA ILE A 222 17.43 -23.49 -13.80
C ILE A 222 18.52 -22.54 -14.29
N ILE A 223 19.73 -22.63 -13.72
CA ILE A 223 20.87 -21.79 -14.08
C ILE A 223 21.39 -22.15 -15.48
N ILE A 224 21.52 -23.45 -15.78
CA ILE A 224 21.99 -23.92 -17.10
C ILE A 224 21.02 -23.50 -18.22
N ALA A 225 19.71 -23.60 -17.97
CA ALA A 225 18.70 -23.23 -18.96
C ALA A 225 18.61 -21.71 -19.18
N ALA A 226 18.99 -20.91 -18.18
CA ALA A 226 18.89 -19.46 -18.22
C ALA A 226 20.10 -18.79 -17.52
N PRO A 227 21.31 -18.87 -18.11
CA PRO A 227 22.55 -18.41 -17.48
C PRO A 227 22.57 -16.89 -17.25
N ASP A 228 21.97 -16.14 -18.18
CA ASP A 228 21.92 -14.68 -18.14
C ASP A 228 20.71 -14.14 -17.36
N ALA A 229 19.83 -15.02 -16.87
CA ALA A 229 18.65 -14.58 -16.13
C ALA A 229 19.04 -13.91 -14.80
N PRO A 230 18.36 -12.82 -14.42
CA PRO A 230 18.55 -12.19 -13.12
C PRO A 230 18.05 -13.13 -11.99
N PRO A 231 18.57 -12.99 -10.76
CA PRO A 231 18.26 -13.93 -9.67
C PRO A 231 16.76 -14.06 -9.35
N LEU A 232 15.96 -12.99 -9.53
CA LEU A 232 14.52 -13.05 -9.31
C LEU A 232 13.77 -13.93 -10.32
N GLU A 233 14.22 -13.98 -11.57
CA GLU A 233 13.60 -14.86 -12.58
C GLU A 233 13.89 -16.33 -12.28
N GLN A 234 15.11 -16.62 -11.83
CA GLN A 234 15.49 -17.96 -11.38
C GLN A 234 14.71 -18.34 -10.11
N LEU A 235 14.55 -17.41 -9.16
CA LEU A 235 13.73 -17.61 -7.97
C LEU A 235 12.28 -17.91 -8.34
N ARG A 236 11.69 -17.17 -9.29
CA ARG A 236 10.31 -17.38 -9.73
C ARG A 236 10.10 -18.83 -10.19
N THR A 237 11.02 -19.38 -10.97
CA THR A 237 10.99 -20.78 -11.41
C THR A 237 11.14 -21.73 -10.21
N ALA A 238 12.08 -21.46 -9.30
CA ALA A 238 12.30 -22.29 -8.12
C ALA A 238 11.10 -22.30 -7.16
N VAL A 239 10.41 -21.19 -6.97
CA VAL A 239 9.19 -21.10 -6.13
C VAL A 239 8.02 -21.83 -6.79
N SER A 240 7.88 -21.73 -8.11
CA SER A 240 6.88 -22.53 -8.84
C SER A 240 7.12 -24.02 -8.68
N LEU A 241 8.38 -24.46 -8.80
CA LEU A 241 8.74 -25.86 -8.59
C LEU A 241 8.58 -26.30 -7.13
N LEU A 242 8.89 -25.43 -6.17
CA LEU A 242 8.66 -25.66 -4.74
C LEU A 242 7.18 -25.97 -4.47
N GLY A 243 6.26 -25.12 -4.91
CA GLY A 243 4.82 -25.32 -4.71
C GLY A 243 4.34 -26.64 -5.30
N ALA A 244 4.75 -26.96 -6.53
CA ALA A 244 4.43 -28.23 -7.18
C ALA A 244 5.02 -29.43 -6.43
N SER A 245 6.28 -29.34 -5.99
CA SER A 245 6.96 -30.43 -5.28
C SER A 245 6.37 -30.73 -3.89
N LEU A 246 5.77 -29.73 -3.25
CA LEU A 246 5.12 -29.85 -1.96
C LEU A 246 3.60 -30.11 -2.08
N GLY A 247 3.07 -30.21 -3.30
CA GLY A 247 1.64 -30.46 -3.54
C GLY A 247 0.73 -29.32 -3.10
N PHE A 248 1.17 -28.06 -3.24
CA PHE A 248 0.32 -26.92 -2.94
C PHE A 248 -0.91 -26.92 -3.86
N GLY A 249 -2.09 -26.93 -3.24
CA GLY A 249 -3.37 -26.94 -3.93
C GLY A 249 -4.07 -25.58 -3.92
N PRO A 250 -5.24 -25.47 -4.60
CA PRO A 250 -6.06 -24.27 -4.59
C PRO A 250 -6.32 -23.76 -3.17
N SER A 251 -6.15 -22.46 -2.95
CA SER A 251 -6.33 -21.86 -1.60
C SER A 251 -7.76 -22.01 -1.06
N LEU A 252 -8.75 -22.18 -1.94
CA LEU A 252 -10.15 -22.42 -1.57
C LEU A 252 -10.41 -23.81 -0.97
N ASP A 253 -9.51 -24.76 -1.22
CA ASP A 253 -9.64 -26.15 -0.75
C ASP A 253 -8.86 -26.39 0.56
N LEU A 254 -8.20 -25.37 1.09
CA LEU A 254 -7.32 -25.45 2.27
C LEU A 254 -7.96 -24.78 3.49
N SER A 255 -7.72 -25.33 4.68
CA SER A 255 -7.99 -24.62 5.92
C SER A 255 -7.03 -23.43 6.09
N ALA A 256 -7.42 -22.44 6.90
CA ALA A 256 -6.57 -21.30 7.25
C ALA A 256 -5.22 -21.75 7.84
N THR A 257 -5.22 -22.83 8.64
CA THR A 257 -4.01 -23.40 9.23
C THR A 257 -3.08 -23.99 8.18
N GLU A 258 -3.60 -24.77 7.23
CA GLU A 258 -2.80 -25.35 6.14
C GLU A 258 -2.22 -24.25 5.24
N LEU A 259 -3.03 -23.25 4.88
CA LEU A 259 -2.55 -22.12 4.08
C LEU A 259 -1.48 -21.31 4.83
N ARG A 260 -1.64 -21.08 6.14
CA ARG A 260 -0.61 -20.45 7.00
C ARG A 260 0.68 -21.27 7.01
N GLN A 261 0.61 -22.59 7.09
CA GLN A 261 1.80 -23.46 7.05
C GLN A 261 2.52 -23.37 5.69
N GLN A 262 1.78 -23.35 4.58
CA GLN A 262 2.35 -23.12 3.25
C GLN A 262 3.00 -21.74 3.14
N ALA A 263 2.34 -20.71 3.67
CA ALA A 263 2.85 -19.35 3.72
C ALA A 263 4.17 -19.26 4.50
N LEU A 264 4.22 -19.84 5.71
CA LEU A 264 5.44 -19.91 6.51
C LEU A 264 6.57 -20.64 5.78
N ARG A 265 6.24 -21.77 5.13
CA ARG A 265 7.21 -22.55 4.35
C ARG A 265 7.83 -21.72 3.23
N VAL A 266 7.03 -20.98 2.47
CA VAL A 266 7.55 -20.13 1.38
C VAL A 266 8.41 -18.99 1.91
N CYS A 267 7.96 -18.25 2.91
CA CYS A 267 8.75 -17.18 3.52
C CYS A 267 10.09 -17.67 4.09
N ALA A 268 10.11 -18.83 4.74
CA ALA A 268 11.33 -19.37 5.35
C ALA A 268 12.34 -19.89 4.32
N VAL A 269 11.88 -20.50 3.23
CA VAL A 269 12.77 -21.15 2.23
C VAL A 269 13.22 -20.21 1.11
N VAL A 270 12.48 -19.13 0.81
CA VAL A 270 12.85 -18.18 -0.26
C VAL A 270 14.26 -17.58 -0.08
N PRO A 271 14.69 -17.14 1.13
CA PRO A 271 16.05 -16.67 1.34
C PRO A 271 17.10 -17.74 1.02
N SER A 272 16.84 -18.98 1.41
CA SER A 272 17.73 -20.11 1.12
C SER A 272 17.78 -20.42 -0.38
N LEU A 273 16.64 -20.40 -1.08
CA LEU A 273 16.60 -20.58 -2.54
C LEU A 273 17.39 -19.48 -3.26
N LEU A 274 17.23 -18.22 -2.85
CA LEU A 274 17.97 -17.09 -3.42
C LEU A 274 19.48 -17.23 -3.22
N CYS A 275 19.91 -17.53 -2.00
CA CYS A 275 21.34 -17.69 -1.71
C CYS A 275 21.92 -18.91 -2.43
N ALA A 276 21.19 -20.04 -2.51
CA ALA A 276 21.62 -21.22 -3.25
C ALA A 276 21.75 -20.94 -4.76
N LEU A 277 20.75 -20.30 -5.37
CA LEU A 277 20.79 -19.90 -6.78
C LEU A 277 21.96 -18.96 -7.09
N TYR A 278 22.15 -17.92 -6.26
CA TYR A 278 23.29 -17.00 -6.37
C TYR A 278 24.61 -17.76 -6.31
N ARG A 279 24.81 -18.62 -5.31
CA ARG A 279 26.07 -19.34 -5.13
C ARG A 279 26.33 -20.32 -6.25
N LEU A 280 25.32 -21.09 -6.67
CA LEU A 280 25.44 -22.02 -7.80
C LEU A 280 25.77 -21.28 -9.10
N LYS A 281 25.17 -20.11 -9.37
CA LYS A 281 25.47 -19.28 -10.53
C LYS A 281 26.95 -18.83 -10.54
N HIS A 282 27.49 -18.54 -9.36
CA HIS A 282 28.89 -18.17 -9.15
C HIS A 282 29.84 -19.35 -8.89
N GLN A 283 29.38 -20.59 -9.09
CA GLN A 283 30.18 -21.81 -8.86
C GLN A 283 30.72 -21.93 -7.43
N LEU A 284 30.03 -21.33 -6.47
CA LEU A 284 30.33 -21.41 -5.05
C LEU A 284 29.53 -22.55 -4.39
N PRO A 285 30.11 -23.26 -3.39
CA PRO A 285 29.38 -24.31 -2.67
C PRO A 285 28.16 -23.74 -1.96
N VAL A 286 26.99 -24.38 -2.05
CA VAL A 286 25.79 -23.98 -1.31
C VAL A 286 26.05 -24.05 0.20
N VAL A 287 25.53 -23.08 0.94
CA VAL A 287 25.65 -22.99 2.39
C VAL A 287 24.29 -23.31 2.99
N GLU A 288 24.23 -24.33 3.84
CA GLU A 288 22.99 -24.73 4.51
C GLU A 288 22.52 -23.64 5.48
N PRO A 289 21.20 -23.47 5.67
CA PRO A 289 20.66 -22.54 6.64
C PRO A 289 21.05 -22.96 8.06
N ASP A 290 21.45 -21.98 8.85
CA ASP A 290 21.77 -22.14 10.26
C ASP A 290 20.49 -21.97 11.11
N PRO A 291 20.07 -23.00 11.86
CA PRO A 291 18.84 -22.93 12.66
C PRO A 291 18.96 -22.00 13.88
N ASP A 292 20.19 -21.72 14.34
CA ASP A 292 20.45 -20.92 15.54
C ASP A 292 20.64 -19.43 15.23
N LEU A 293 20.76 -19.06 13.94
CA LEU A 293 20.90 -17.67 13.53
C LEU A 293 19.54 -16.98 13.28
N PRO A 294 19.40 -15.71 13.69
CA PRO A 294 18.32 -14.84 13.25
C PRO A 294 18.32 -14.67 11.73
N TYR A 295 17.17 -14.32 11.17
CA TYR A 295 16.88 -14.30 9.74
C TYR A 295 17.94 -13.55 8.92
N ALA A 296 18.25 -12.29 9.28
CA ALA A 296 19.19 -11.46 8.51
C ALA A 296 20.65 -11.97 8.61
N ALA A 297 21.06 -12.45 9.78
CA ALA A 297 22.38 -13.04 9.98
C ALA A 297 22.53 -14.35 9.19
N ASN A 298 21.50 -15.20 9.22
CA ASN A 298 21.45 -16.42 8.42
C ASN A 298 21.47 -16.12 6.92
N TYR A 299 20.69 -15.13 6.47
CA TYR A 299 20.66 -14.70 5.07
C TYR A 299 22.04 -14.28 4.56
N LEU A 300 22.73 -13.40 5.31
CA LEU A 300 24.09 -12.96 4.97
C LEU A 300 25.10 -14.11 4.99
N LYS A 301 25.05 -14.99 6.00
CA LYS A 301 25.91 -16.17 6.07
C LYS A 301 25.71 -17.09 4.88
N MET A 302 24.46 -17.39 4.52
CA MET A 302 24.16 -18.23 3.38
C MET A 302 24.61 -17.60 2.06
N MET A 303 24.51 -16.28 1.91
CA MET A 303 24.91 -15.57 0.69
C MET A 303 26.44 -15.53 0.55
N LEU A 304 27.12 -15.01 1.58
CA LEU A 304 28.54 -14.68 1.54
C LEU A 304 29.44 -15.88 1.89
N GLY A 305 28.90 -16.90 2.57
CA GLY A 305 29.61 -18.11 2.96
C GLY A 305 30.31 -18.05 4.31
N GLU A 306 30.22 -16.90 5.00
CA GLU A 306 30.81 -16.71 6.32
C GLU A 306 29.92 -15.83 7.21
N THR A 307 30.04 -16.00 8.52
CA THR A 307 29.30 -15.20 9.49
C THR A 307 29.77 -13.75 9.47
N GLN A 308 28.85 -12.83 9.17
CA GLN A 308 29.13 -11.40 9.17
C GLN A 308 29.07 -10.79 10.58
N LYS A 309 29.59 -9.57 10.70
CA LYS A 309 29.49 -8.81 11.95
C LYS A 309 28.02 -8.56 12.34
N PRO A 310 27.69 -8.56 13.65
CA PRO A 310 26.33 -8.28 14.10
C PRO A 310 25.78 -6.94 13.58
N GLU A 311 26.62 -5.90 13.47
CA GLU A 311 26.21 -4.61 12.92
C GLU A 311 25.75 -4.69 11.44
N HIS A 312 26.38 -5.53 10.62
CA HIS A 312 26.00 -5.71 9.21
C HIS A 312 24.68 -6.47 9.09
N ALA A 313 24.51 -7.53 9.88
CA ALA A 313 23.25 -8.27 9.95
C ALA A 313 22.10 -7.36 10.38
N ARG A 314 22.31 -6.51 11.39
CA ARG A 314 21.30 -5.56 11.85
C ARG A 314 21.00 -4.48 10.81
N ALA A 315 22.00 -3.98 10.10
CA ALA A 315 21.82 -3.00 9.04
C ALA A 315 20.97 -3.55 7.88
N VAL A 316 21.23 -4.77 7.44
CA VAL A 316 20.41 -5.45 6.42
C VAL A 316 19.01 -5.76 6.96
N GLU A 317 18.88 -6.09 8.24
CA GLU A 317 17.58 -6.30 8.88
C GLU A 317 16.71 -5.04 8.88
N HIS A 318 17.28 -3.86 9.14
CA HIS A 318 16.56 -2.59 9.03
C HIS A 318 15.95 -2.41 7.63
N TYR A 319 16.74 -2.69 6.58
CA TYR A 319 16.26 -2.63 5.21
C TYR A 319 15.15 -3.67 4.95
N LEU A 320 15.37 -4.92 5.36
CA LEU A 320 14.38 -5.99 5.20
C LEU A 320 13.06 -5.62 5.89
N ILE A 321 13.08 -5.16 7.14
CA ILE A 321 11.86 -4.76 7.87
C ILE A 321 11.18 -3.59 7.16
N SER A 322 11.92 -2.56 6.74
CA SER A 322 11.35 -1.38 6.06
C SER A 322 10.72 -1.68 4.69
N THR A 323 10.91 -2.89 4.18
CA THR A 323 10.45 -3.33 2.87
C THR A 323 9.50 -4.51 2.91
N ILE A 324 9.12 -5.04 4.09
CA ILE A 324 8.19 -6.17 4.22
C ILE A 324 6.87 -5.88 3.50
N ASP A 325 6.25 -4.74 3.75
CA ASP A 325 5.04 -4.32 3.07
C ASP A 325 5.08 -2.83 2.70
N HIS A 326 4.25 -2.45 1.72
CA HIS A 326 4.09 -1.06 1.33
C HIS A 326 2.70 -0.82 0.73
N GLY A 327 1.65 -1.33 1.41
CA GLY A 327 0.25 -1.27 1.00
C GLY A 327 -0.03 -2.01 -0.31
N PHE A 328 -1.12 -1.61 -0.99
CA PHE A 328 -1.58 -2.19 -2.25
C PHE A 328 -0.75 -1.75 -3.47
N ASN A 329 0.57 -1.86 -3.36
CA ASN A 329 1.50 -1.70 -4.47
C ASN A 329 1.28 -2.79 -5.54
N ALA A 330 1.86 -2.62 -6.72
CA ALA A 330 1.60 -3.49 -7.87
C ALA A 330 1.80 -4.99 -7.60
N SER A 331 2.84 -5.37 -6.86
CA SER A 331 3.10 -6.80 -6.57
C SER A 331 2.18 -7.37 -5.51
N THR A 332 1.89 -6.62 -4.45
CA THR A 332 0.87 -7.00 -3.45
C THR A 332 -0.51 -7.16 -4.10
N PHE A 333 -0.93 -6.19 -4.91
CA PHE A 333 -2.21 -6.25 -5.61
C PHE A 333 -2.27 -7.44 -6.57
N THR A 334 -1.18 -7.72 -7.29
CA THR A 334 -1.08 -8.90 -8.19
C THR A 334 -1.23 -10.21 -7.41
N ALA A 335 -0.54 -10.36 -6.27
CA ALA A 335 -0.67 -11.54 -5.43
C ALA A 335 -2.12 -11.73 -4.97
N ARG A 336 -2.79 -10.66 -4.52
CA ARG A 336 -4.21 -10.71 -4.13
C ARG A 336 -5.15 -11.03 -5.30
N VAL A 337 -4.91 -10.50 -6.49
CA VAL A 337 -5.69 -10.84 -7.70
C VAL A 337 -5.62 -12.35 -7.97
N ILE A 338 -4.42 -12.94 -7.92
CA ILE A 338 -4.23 -14.38 -8.14
C ILE A 338 -4.89 -15.19 -7.01
N THR A 339 -4.72 -14.80 -5.75
CA THR A 339 -5.42 -15.46 -4.63
C THR A 339 -6.94 -15.36 -4.78
N SER A 340 -7.46 -14.26 -5.33
CA SER A 340 -8.90 -14.08 -5.51
C SER A 340 -9.55 -15.10 -6.45
N THR A 341 -8.76 -15.69 -7.35
CA THR A 341 -9.21 -16.77 -8.23
C THR A 341 -9.19 -18.15 -7.57
N GLY A 342 -8.68 -18.25 -6.35
CA GLY A 342 -8.49 -19.51 -5.63
C GLY A 342 -7.23 -20.28 -6.00
N ALA A 343 -6.28 -19.68 -6.73
CA ALA A 343 -5.01 -20.34 -7.06
C ALA A 343 -4.20 -20.71 -5.81
N ASP A 344 -3.22 -21.60 -5.98
CA ASP A 344 -2.34 -22.00 -4.89
C ASP A 344 -1.42 -20.86 -4.43
N LEU A 345 -0.89 -20.98 -3.21
CA LEU A 345 -0.08 -19.92 -2.60
C LEU A 345 1.23 -19.66 -3.37
N ALA A 346 1.85 -20.69 -3.95
CA ALA A 346 3.08 -20.49 -4.71
C ALA A 346 2.81 -19.70 -6.00
N ALA A 347 1.70 -19.96 -6.69
CA ALA A 347 1.28 -19.18 -7.86
C ALA A 347 1.08 -17.69 -7.53
N ALA A 348 0.44 -17.37 -6.40
CA ALA A 348 0.25 -15.99 -5.96
C ALA A 348 1.58 -15.29 -5.65
N VAL A 349 2.50 -15.97 -4.97
CA VAL A 349 3.86 -15.46 -4.69
C VAL A 349 4.65 -15.29 -5.99
N VAL A 350 4.59 -16.24 -6.92
CA VAL A 350 5.20 -16.16 -8.26
C VAL A 350 4.70 -14.94 -9.04
N GLY A 351 3.41 -14.64 -8.98
CA GLY A 351 2.85 -13.42 -9.56
C GLY A 351 3.37 -12.14 -8.89
N GLY A 352 3.49 -12.15 -7.56
CA GLY A 352 4.13 -11.07 -6.81
C GLY A 352 5.58 -10.83 -7.25
N ILE A 353 6.38 -11.90 -7.39
CA ILE A 353 7.76 -11.84 -7.90
C ILE A 353 7.78 -11.27 -9.33
N GLY A 354 6.89 -11.73 -10.21
CA GLY A 354 6.81 -11.25 -11.59
C GLY A 354 6.44 -9.77 -11.71
N ALA A 355 5.55 -9.28 -10.84
CA ALA A 355 5.24 -7.86 -10.76
C ALA A 355 6.42 -7.04 -10.19
N LEU A 356 7.13 -7.59 -9.19
CA LEU A 356 8.31 -6.94 -8.59
C LEU A 356 9.50 -6.85 -9.56
N SER A 357 9.70 -7.85 -10.42
CA SER A 357 10.80 -7.85 -11.39
C SER A 357 10.68 -6.77 -12.47
N GLY A 358 9.51 -6.12 -12.59
CA GLY A 358 9.32 -5.00 -13.51
C GLY A 358 10.21 -3.80 -13.16
N PRO A 359 10.83 -3.12 -14.15
CA PRO A 359 11.75 -2.00 -13.92
C PRO A 359 11.07 -0.75 -13.33
N LEU A 360 9.75 -0.68 -13.38
CA LEU A 360 8.95 0.38 -12.75
C LEU A 360 8.55 0.07 -11.30
N HIS A 361 8.94 -1.11 -10.77
CA HIS A 361 8.64 -1.54 -9.41
C HIS A 361 9.92 -1.85 -8.61
N GLY A 362 10.50 -3.06 -8.70
CA GLY A 362 11.63 -3.49 -7.86
C GLY A 362 13.04 -3.22 -8.42
N GLY A 363 13.17 -2.83 -9.69
CA GLY A 363 14.48 -2.71 -10.37
C GLY A 363 15.31 -1.47 -10.03
N ALA A 364 15.04 -0.78 -8.91
CA ALA A 364 15.59 0.55 -8.60
C ALA A 364 16.90 0.59 -7.79
N PRO A 365 17.14 -0.25 -6.75
CA PRO A 365 18.28 -0.03 -5.85
C PRO A 365 19.65 -0.24 -6.49
N SER A 366 19.83 -1.25 -7.33
CA SER A 366 21.12 -1.47 -8.02
C SER A 366 21.50 -0.29 -8.93
N ARG A 367 20.51 0.37 -9.55
CA ARG A 367 20.76 1.52 -10.41
C ARG A 367 21.15 2.78 -9.63
N ALA A 368 20.73 2.90 -8.38
CA ALA A 368 21.17 4.01 -7.52
C ALA A 368 22.66 3.86 -7.16
N LEU A 369 23.12 2.63 -6.89
CA LEU A 369 24.54 2.37 -6.69
C LEU A 369 25.35 2.61 -7.97
N THR A 370 24.90 2.11 -9.13
CA THR A 370 25.55 2.37 -10.42
C THR A 370 25.67 3.87 -10.72
N MET A 371 24.65 4.66 -10.38
CA MET A 371 24.73 6.11 -10.52
C MET A 371 25.87 6.72 -9.69
N ILE A 372 26.05 6.26 -8.45
CA ILE A 372 27.13 6.74 -7.56
C ILE A 372 28.49 6.30 -8.10
N GLU A 373 28.60 5.07 -8.59
CA GLU A 373 29.82 4.53 -9.23
C GLU A 373 30.18 5.31 -10.52
N ASP A 374 29.20 5.61 -11.38
CA ASP A 374 29.38 6.35 -12.62
C ASP A 374 29.86 7.80 -12.37
N ILE A 375 29.38 8.42 -11.29
CA ILE A 375 29.89 9.72 -10.84
C ILE A 375 31.35 9.58 -10.41
N GLY A 376 31.67 8.57 -9.61
CA GLY A 376 33.02 8.19 -9.19
C GLY A 376 33.69 9.14 -8.19
N THR A 377 33.71 10.45 -8.45
CA THR A 377 34.32 11.46 -7.57
C THR A 377 33.46 12.72 -7.45
N ILE A 378 33.60 13.45 -6.34
CA ILE A 378 32.69 14.56 -6.03
C ILE A 378 32.82 15.74 -7.01
N ASP A 379 34.00 15.96 -7.60
CA ASP A 379 34.22 16.95 -8.64
C ASP A 379 33.45 16.66 -9.93
N LYS A 380 33.10 15.39 -10.18
CA LYS A 380 32.30 14.96 -11.33
C LYS A 380 30.80 14.93 -11.07
N ALA A 381 30.37 15.03 -9.81
CA ALA A 381 28.95 14.92 -9.44
C ALA A 381 28.09 16.00 -10.11
N GLU A 382 28.52 17.26 -10.06
CA GLU A 382 27.76 18.36 -10.66
C GLU A 382 27.54 18.21 -12.17
N PRO A 383 28.59 18.06 -13.00
CA PRO A 383 28.41 17.95 -14.44
C PRO A 383 27.61 16.70 -14.82
N TRP A 384 27.85 15.57 -14.14
CA TRP A 384 27.12 14.32 -14.41
C TRP A 384 25.62 14.45 -14.12
N ILE A 385 25.27 14.98 -12.94
CA ILE A 385 23.87 15.12 -12.51
C ILE A 385 23.13 16.12 -13.41
N ARG A 386 23.75 17.26 -13.72
CA ARG A 386 23.17 18.29 -14.60
C ARG A 386 22.88 17.72 -16.00
N ASP A 387 23.85 17.06 -16.60
CA ASP A 387 23.74 16.44 -17.92
C ASP A 387 22.64 15.35 -17.96
N ALA A 388 22.56 14.50 -16.94
CA ALA A 388 21.46 13.52 -16.82
C ALA A 388 20.08 14.20 -16.73
N ILE A 389 19.95 15.26 -15.92
CA ILE A 389 18.69 16.01 -15.79
C ILE A 389 18.29 16.67 -17.13
N GLU A 390 19.25 17.27 -17.83
CA GLU A 390 19.05 17.99 -19.10
C GLU A 390 18.67 17.06 -20.26
N ARG A 391 19.20 15.82 -20.28
CA ARG A 391 18.75 14.77 -21.21
C ARG A 391 17.34 14.26 -20.93
N GLY A 392 16.77 14.61 -19.79
CA GLY A 392 15.47 14.11 -19.35
C GLY A 392 15.53 12.76 -18.62
N ASP A 393 16.73 12.31 -18.24
CA ASP A 393 16.90 11.08 -17.47
C ASP A 393 16.28 11.23 -16.07
N ARG A 394 15.88 10.09 -15.48
CA ARG A 394 15.46 10.03 -14.08
C ARG A 394 16.68 9.67 -13.23
N LEU A 395 16.94 10.47 -12.20
CA LEU A 395 17.94 10.12 -11.19
C LEU A 395 17.40 8.99 -10.32
N MET A 396 18.02 7.81 -10.42
CA MET A 396 17.61 6.64 -9.64
C MET A 396 17.91 6.88 -8.16
N GLY A 397 16.93 6.59 -7.29
CA GLY A 397 17.02 6.94 -5.87
C GLY A 397 16.39 8.30 -5.50
N PHE A 398 15.88 9.08 -6.47
CA PHE A 398 15.24 10.37 -6.23
C PHE A 398 13.78 10.42 -6.72
N GLY A 399 12.92 11.03 -5.89
CA GLY A 399 11.47 11.11 -6.08
C GLY A 399 10.73 9.84 -5.65
N HIS A 400 9.44 9.98 -5.34
CA HIS A 400 8.59 8.88 -4.92
C HIS A 400 7.15 9.03 -5.45
N ARG A 401 6.50 7.91 -5.82
CA ARG A 401 5.11 7.92 -6.33
C ARG A 401 4.12 8.31 -5.21
N VAL A 402 4.30 7.72 -4.04
CA VAL A 402 3.48 7.91 -2.83
C VAL A 402 3.93 9.13 -1.99
N TYR A 403 5.15 9.13 -1.44
CA TYR A 403 5.66 10.24 -0.64
C TYR A 403 5.78 11.56 -1.41
N LYS A 404 5.26 12.64 -0.80
CA LYS A 404 5.46 14.04 -1.23
C LYS A 404 6.33 14.84 -0.25
N THR A 405 6.82 14.17 0.77
CA THR A 405 7.78 14.59 1.79
C THR A 405 9.03 13.70 1.70
N ASP A 406 9.97 13.85 2.63
CA ASP A 406 11.06 12.88 2.79
C ASP A 406 10.48 11.47 3.01
N ASP A 407 11.11 10.48 2.39
CA ASP A 407 10.79 9.07 2.61
C ASP A 407 11.35 8.65 3.97
N PRO A 408 10.50 8.30 4.96
CA PRO A 408 10.95 7.99 6.32
C PRO A 408 11.94 6.82 6.36
N ARG A 409 11.85 5.89 5.39
CA ARG A 409 12.77 4.75 5.26
C ARG A 409 14.15 5.21 4.78
N SER A 410 14.19 6.17 3.86
CA SER A 410 15.44 6.73 3.36
C SER A 410 16.19 7.45 4.48
N VAL A 411 15.46 8.22 5.30
CA VAL A 411 16.03 8.90 6.49
C VAL A 411 16.60 7.89 7.49
N MET A 412 15.87 6.82 7.79
CA MET A 412 16.35 5.75 8.67
C MET A 412 17.62 5.09 8.09
N LEU A 413 17.60 4.68 6.82
CA LEU A 413 18.73 4.00 6.18
C LEU A 413 19.95 4.91 6.04
N ARG A 414 19.77 6.21 5.87
CA ARG A 414 20.85 7.19 5.96
C ARG A 414 21.54 7.12 7.32
N SER A 415 20.77 7.12 8.41
CA SER A 415 21.32 7.00 9.76
C SER A 415 22.03 5.66 9.98
N VAL A 416 21.52 4.57 9.41
CA VAL A 416 22.18 3.26 9.41
C VAL A 416 23.52 3.33 8.65
N ALA A 417 23.54 3.92 7.46
CA ALA A 417 24.76 4.08 6.66
C ALA A 417 25.81 4.91 7.42
N GLU A 418 25.41 6.01 8.06
CA GLU A 418 26.31 6.85 8.87
C GLU A 418 26.91 6.08 10.07
N ARG A 419 26.15 5.18 10.70
CA ARG A 419 26.67 4.30 11.78
C ARG A 419 27.67 3.25 11.27
N LEU A 420 27.45 2.71 10.06
CA LEU A 420 28.41 1.80 9.43
C LEU A 420 29.70 2.53 9.02
N GLY A 421 29.56 3.77 8.56
CA GLY A 421 30.66 4.62 8.11
C GLY A 421 31.34 4.11 6.83
N GLY A 422 32.46 4.74 6.47
CA GLY A 422 33.27 4.37 5.31
C GLY A 422 33.25 5.40 4.18
N PRO A 423 34.20 5.31 3.23
CA PRO A 423 34.39 6.30 2.18
C PRO A 423 33.18 6.40 1.24
N ASN A 424 32.54 5.27 0.92
CA ASN A 424 31.36 5.24 0.03
C ASN A 424 30.15 5.94 0.67
N VAL A 425 29.98 5.85 2.00
CA VAL A 425 28.90 6.52 2.73
C VAL A 425 29.05 8.04 2.67
N GLU A 426 30.25 8.54 2.96
CA GLU A 426 30.50 9.99 2.93
C GLU A 426 30.43 10.56 1.52
N PHE A 427 30.86 9.79 0.52
CA PHE A 427 30.70 10.16 -0.88
C PHE A 427 29.22 10.21 -1.29
N ALA A 428 28.42 9.21 -0.93
CA ALA A 428 26.98 9.17 -1.21
C ALA A 428 26.23 10.37 -0.61
N LYS A 429 26.58 10.79 0.61
CA LYS A 429 26.00 11.99 1.26
C LYS A 429 26.31 13.28 0.50
N GLN A 430 27.54 13.42 0.00
CA GLN A 430 27.92 14.59 -0.80
C GLN A 430 27.19 14.60 -2.16
N VAL A 431 27.06 13.43 -2.80
CA VAL A 431 26.29 13.26 -4.03
C VAL A 431 24.81 13.56 -3.80
N GLU A 432 24.22 13.09 -2.71
CA GLU A 432 22.83 13.37 -2.32
C GLU A 432 22.58 14.87 -2.23
N GLN A 433 23.40 15.58 -1.44
CA GLN A 433 23.23 17.02 -1.24
C GLN A 433 23.32 17.77 -2.59
N LYS A 434 24.32 17.43 -3.41
CA LYS A 434 24.51 18.02 -4.73
C LYS A 434 23.30 17.77 -5.65
N ALA A 435 22.76 16.55 -5.63
CA ALA A 435 21.61 16.17 -6.43
C ALA A 435 20.35 16.93 -6.01
N ILE A 436 20.10 17.08 -4.70
CA ILE A 436 18.97 17.86 -4.17
C ILE A 436 19.06 19.32 -4.63
N ASP A 437 20.24 19.94 -4.50
CA ASP A 437 20.46 21.34 -4.88
C ASP A 437 20.21 21.56 -6.38
N LEU A 438 20.75 20.67 -7.23
CA LEU A 438 20.57 20.75 -8.69
C LEU A 438 19.14 20.44 -9.13
N LEU A 439 18.45 19.51 -8.48
CA LEU A 439 17.04 19.22 -8.77
C LEU A 439 16.15 20.41 -8.40
N ALA A 440 16.45 21.11 -7.30
CA ALA A 440 15.75 22.33 -6.92
C ALA A 440 16.00 23.48 -7.91
N GLU A 441 17.23 23.62 -8.41
CA GLU A 441 17.60 24.59 -9.45
C GLU A 441 16.91 24.31 -10.79
N LEU A 442 17.03 23.09 -11.31
CA LEU A 442 16.66 22.72 -12.68
C LEU A 442 15.21 22.27 -12.83
N LYS A 443 14.57 21.82 -11.75
CA LYS A 443 13.16 21.36 -11.73
C LYS A 443 12.39 22.04 -10.59
N PRO A 444 12.33 23.39 -10.56
CA PRO A 444 11.70 24.12 -9.47
C PRO A 444 10.22 23.71 -9.31
N GLY A 445 9.79 23.59 -8.05
CA GLY A 445 8.44 23.14 -7.69
C GLY A 445 8.22 21.62 -7.72
N ARG A 446 9.18 20.82 -8.21
CA ARG A 446 9.12 19.36 -8.08
C ARG A 446 9.80 18.90 -6.80
N LYS A 447 9.03 18.30 -5.89
CA LYS A 447 9.51 17.70 -4.64
C LYS A 447 10.18 16.35 -4.90
N LEU A 448 11.46 16.38 -5.30
CA LEU A 448 12.24 15.19 -5.66
C LEU A 448 13.27 14.86 -4.57
N TYR A 449 12.78 14.30 -3.47
CA TYR A 449 13.60 13.87 -2.32
C TYR A 449 14.20 12.49 -2.55
N THR A 450 15.25 12.16 -1.80
CA THR A 450 15.84 10.83 -1.76
C THR A 450 14.81 9.81 -1.29
N ASN A 451 14.72 8.68 -1.97
CA ASN A 451 13.86 7.56 -1.59
C ASN A 451 14.67 6.43 -0.94
N VAL A 452 13.97 5.40 -0.46
CA VAL A 452 14.58 4.24 0.22
C VAL A 452 15.73 3.61 -0.58
N GLU A 453 15.65 3.60 -1.92
CA GLU A 453 16.54 2.84 -2.78
C GLU A 453 17.98 3.39 -2.79
N PHE A 454 18.14 4.70 -2.62
CA PHE A 454 19.46 5.34 -2.60
C PHE A 454 20.31 4.84 -1.43
N TYR A 455 19.79 4.98 -0.20
CA TYR A 455 20.51 4.55 0.99
C TYR A 455 20.46 3.03 1.20
N ALA A 456 19.46 2.33 0.66
CA ALA A 456 19.46 0.87 0.63
C ALA A 456 20.68 0.33 -0.13
N GLY A 457 20.99 0.87 -1.30
CA GLY A 457 22.17 0.47 -2.07
C GLY A 457 23.47 0.67 -1.30
N ILE A 458 23.62 1.81 -0.62
CA ILE A 458 24.80 2.13 0.19
C ILE A 458 24.93 1.23 1.41
N VAL A 459 23.83 0.97 2.14
CA VAL A 459 23.86 0.07 3.30
C VAL A 459 24.22 -1.35 2.87
N MET A 460 23.64 -1.84 1.77
CA MET A 460 23.91 -3.18 1.26
C MET A 460 25.36 -3.33 0.76
N ASP A 461 25.90 -2.35 0.04
CA ASP A 461 27.30 -2.31 -0.38
C ASP A 461 28.26 -2.34 0.83
N ALA A 462 28.01 -1.49 1.83
CA ALA A 462 28.81 -1.48 3.07
C ALA A 462 28.76 -2.81 3.85
N CYS A 463 27.68 -3.58 3.68
CA CYS A 463 27.51 -4.91 4.27
C CYS A 463 28.08 -6.05 3.41
N GLY A 464 28.64 -5.75 2.23
CA GLY A 464 29.20 -6.73 1.30
C GLY A 464 28.17 -7.49 0.47
N VAL A 465 26.91 -7.04 0.44
CA VAL A 465 25.88 -7.63 -0.42
C VAL A 465 26.21 -7.27 -1.88
N PRO A 466 26.27 -8.23 -2.81
CA PRO A 466 26.48 -7.94 -4.23
C PRO A 466 25.31 -7.15 -4.83
N ALA A 467 25.58 -6.23 -5.75
CA ALA A 467 24.56 -5.38 -6.38
C ALA A 467 23.42 -6.17 -7.06
N GLU A 468 23.73 -7.33 -7.64
CA GLU A 468 22.70 -8.21 -8.24
C GLU A 468 21.75 -8.83 -7.22
N MET A 469 22.13 -8.84 -5.93
CA MET A 469 21.35 -9.35 -4.82
C MET A 469 20.51 -8.28 -4.12
N PHE A 470 20.58 -7.00 -4.53
CA PHE A 470 19.83 -5.92 -3.88
C PHE A 470 18.30 -6.09 -3.99
N THR A 471 17.79 -6.25 -5.22
CA THR A 471 16.36 -6.54 -5.41
C THR A 471 15.97 -7.93 -4.89
N PRO A 472 16.80 -8.98 -5.02
CA PRO A 472 16.57 -10.25 -4.33
C PRO A 472 16.46 -10.17 -2.80
N THR A 473 17.27 -9.34 -2.13
CA THR A 473 17.16 -9.07 -0.70
C THR A 473 15.81 -8.44 -0.38
N PHE A 474 15.40 -7.46 -1.18
CA PHE A 474 14.06 -6.88 -1.08
C PHE A 474 12.95 -7.93 -1.27
N ALA A 475 13.04 -8.78 -2.29
CA ALA A 475 12.04 -9.83 -2.51
C ALA A 475 11.93 -10.78 -1.30
N SER A 476 13.03 -11.09 -0.61
CA SER A 476 13.03 -11.93 0.59
C SER A 476 12.11 -11.39 1.69
N SER A 477 12.16 -10.09 2.00
CA SER A 477 11.25 -9.49 2.98
C SER A 477 9.84 -9.33 2.43
N ARG A 478 9.72 -8.93 1.16
CA ARG A 478 8.42 -8.65 0.53
C ARG A 478 7.53 -9.90 0.40
N VAL A 479 8.12 -11.09 0.32
CA VAL A 479 7.37 -12.35 0.37
C VAL A 479 6.57 -12.48 1.68
N ILE A 480 7.08 -11.98 2.82
CA ILE A 480 6.34 -11.96 4.09
C ILE A 480 5.07 -11.09 4.00
N GLY A 481 5.19 -9.89 3.39
CA GLY A 481 4.04 -9.02 3.18
C GLY A 481 3.04 -9.61 2.19
N TRP A 482 3.51 -10.18 1.08
CA TRP A 482 2.65 -10.85 0.10
C TRP A 482 1.86 -11.98 0.73
N THR A 483 2.52 -12.88 1.48
CA THR A 483 1.84 -14.00 2.11
C THR A 483 0.86 -13.54 3.18
N ALA A 484 1.16 -12.50 3.95
CA ALA A 484 0.20 -11.92 4.89
C ALA A 484 -1.07 -11.40 4.17
N HIS A 485 -0.91 -10.73 3.03
CA HIS A 485 -2.05 -10.31 2.19
C HIS A 485 -2.76 -11.48 1.48
N ILE A 486 -2.06 -12.55 1.13
CA ILE A 486 -2.66 -13.78 0.59
C ILE A 486 -3.55 -14.43 1.66
N LEU A 487 -3.07 -14.52 2.90
CA LEU A 487 -3.85 -15.04 4.04
C LEU A 487 -5.08 -14.16 4.31
N GLU A 488 -4.92 -12.84 4.32
CA GLU A 488 -6.05 -11.90 4.50
C GLU A 488 -7.07 -11.99 3.35
N GLN A 489 -6.60 -12.07 2.10
CA GLN A 489 -7.49 -12.23 0.94
C GLN A 489 -8.23 -13.56 0.96
N ALA A 490 -7.58 -14.66 1.36
CA ALA A 490 -8.20 -15.97 1.44
C ALA A 490 -9.27 -16.06 2.55
N ALA A 491 -9.10 -15.31 3.66
CA ALA A 491 -10.00 -15.32 4.80
C ALA A 491 -11.38 -14.66 4.51
N ASP A 492 -11.43 -13.63 3.67
CA ASP A 492 -12.67 -13.01 3.17
C ASP A 492 -12.61 -12.89 1.63
N ASN A 493 -12.57 -14.04 0.97
CA ASN A 493 -12.27 -14.05 -0.46
C ASN A 493 -13.43 -13.58 -1.35
N ARG A 494 -13.13 -12.64 -2.24
CA ARG A 494 -14.00 -12.20 -3.33
C ARG A 494 -13.18 -12.07 -4.61
N LEU A 495 -13.69 -12.65 -5.69
CA LEU A 495 -13.02 -12.61 -7.00
C LEU A 495 -12.83 -11.16 -7.48
N ILE A 496 -11.57 -10.77 -7.72
CA ILE A 496 -11.23 -9.46 -8.28
C ILE A 496 -11.39 -9.53 -9.79
N ARG A 497 -12.51 -9.00 -10.31
CA ARG A 497 -12.86 -9.04 -11.73
C ARG A 497 -13.43 -7.69 -12.19
N PRO A 498 -12.56 -6.71 -12.51
CA PRO A 498 -13.01 -5.41 -13.01
C PRO A 498 -13.58 -5.53 -14.43
N SER A 499 -14.49 -4.62 -14.77
CA SER A 499 -14.92 -4.38 -16.16
C SER A 499 -13.96 -3.40 -16.85
N ALA A 500 -13.99 -3.38 -18.17
CA ALA A 500 -13.27 -2.39 -18.99
C ALA A 500 -14.25 -1.70 -19.94
N SER A 501 -14.04 -0.41 -20.20
CA SER A 501 -14.76 0.31 -21.26
C SER A 501 -14.21 -0.11 -22.62
N TYR A 502 -15.06 -0.74 -23.44
CA TYR A 502 -14.70 -1.10 -24.80
C TYR A 502 -14.69 0.16 -25.69
N VAL A 503 -13.54 0.50 -26.27
CA VAL A 503 -13.34 1.66 -27.15
C VAL A 503 -12.98 1.26 -28.60
N GLY A 504 -13.23 0.00 -28.96
CA GLY A 504 -13.07 -0.49 -30.33
C GLY A 504 -14.28 -0.19 -31.22
N PRO A 505 -14.28 -0.68 -32.47
CA PRO A 505 -15.40 -0.50 -33.40
C PRO A 505 -16.73 -1.02 -32.82
N PRO A 506 -17.87 -0.33 -33.05
CA PRO A 506 -19.14 -0.68 -32.43
C PRO A 506 -19.58 -2.11 -32.82
N PRO A 507 -19.84 -3.02 -31.86
CA PRO A 507 -20.28 -4.37 -32.17
C PRO A 507 -21.82 -4.46 -32.34
N PRO A 508 -22.31 -5.48 -33.07
CA PRO A 508 -21.56 -6.42 -33.89
C PRO A 508 -21.21 -5.82 -35.27
N GLN A 509 -20.08 -6.24 -35.85
CA GLN A 509 -19.72 -6.01 -37.24
C GLN A 509 -19.82 -7.34 -38.02
N PRO A 510 -20.14 -7.33 -39.33
CA PRO A 510 -20.13 -8.54 -40.14
C PRO A 510 -18.71 -9.14 -40.21
N VAL A 511 -18.60 -10.45 -40.05
CA VAL A 511 -17.34 -11.18 -40.25
C VAL A 511 -17.05 -11.24 -41.75
N PRO A 512 -15.86 -10.81 -42.23
CA PRO A 512 -15.49 -10.96 -43.63
C PRO A 512 -15.45 -12.43 -44.07
N ASP A 513 -15.79 -12.70 -45.34
CA ASP A 513 -15.62 -14.03 -45.92
C ASP A 513 -14.11 -14.42 -45.92
N PRO A 514 -13.76 -15.67 -45.60
CA PRO A 514 -12.37 -16.13 -45.71
C PRO A 514 -11.95 -16.19 -47.19
N ASP A 515 -10.75 -15.68 -47.50
CA ASP A 515 -10.14 -15.68 -48.85
C ASP A 515 -9.96 -17.10 -49.45
#